data_AF-A0A7J2MWP6-F1
#
_entry.id   AF-A0A7J2MWP6-F1
#
_cell.length_a   1.000
_cell.length_b   1.000
_cell.length_c   1.000
_cell.angle_alpha   90.00
_cell.angle_beta   90.00
_cell.angle_gamma   90.00
#
_symmetry.space_group_name_H-M   'P 1'
#
loop_
_entity.id
_entity.type
_entity.pdbx_description
1 polymer ?
#
loop_
_entity_poly.entity_id
_entity_poly.type
_entity_poly.pdbx_seq_one_letter_code
_entity_poly.pdbx_strand_id
1 'polypeptide(L)'
;MKVWIAVLIFVILVIPSYGIRNDLDLNELRESSNFIGHFEKVAYVKAGDDYYVHFSPSNGIEFEKQIFNLSYKEKIALAKAPEWIRWRLAKQFENLSDEYAELLINSSNKYADEIAFCIATCPINGMPSPELLYDNAYFIYKNDEYLDYVDVIDFENGSSTIRYTTLDNGKELSIVCPMSIYYLYVVSPRITFEDAEYVYDKFWREHLF
;
A
#
# COMPACT_ATOMS: atom_id res chain seq x y z
N MET A 1 3.50 -48.45 -7.08
CA MET A 1 3.92 -47.40 -6.11
C MET A 1 4.23 -46.05 -6.78
N LYS A 2 5.06 -46.00 -7.84
CA LYS A 2 5.44 -44.73 -8.51
C LYS A 2 4.28 -43.96 -9.17
N VAL A 3 3.29 -44.66 -9.74
CA VAL A 3 2.14 -44.02 -10.41
C VAL A 3 1.22 -43.31 -9.41
N TRP A 4 0.99 -43.91 -8.24
CA TRP A 4 0.16 -43.32 -7.19
C TRP A 4 0.77 -42.07 -6.57
N ILE A 5 2.10 -42.02 -6.45
CA ILE A 5 2.82 -40.83 -5.96
C ILE A 5 2.75 -39.70 -7.00
N ALA A 6 2.88 -40.02 -8.30
CA ALA A 6 2.76 -39.02 -9.37
C ALA A 6 1.35 -38.43 -9.46
N VAL A 7 0.31 -39.25 -9.28
CA VAL A 7 -1.09 -38.78 -9.23
C VAL A 7 -1.33 -37.90 -8.00
N LEU A 8 -0.77 -38.24 -6.84
CA LEU A 8 -0.90 -37.44 -5.62
C LEU A 8 -0.24 -36.05 -5.76
N ILE A 9 0.95 -36.00 -6.37
CA ILE A 9 1.68 -34.75 -6.62
C ILE A 9 0.94 -33.88 -7.65
N PHE A 10 0.33 -34.49 -8.67
CA PHE A 10 -0.49 -33.76 -9.64
C PHE A 10 -1.76 -33.18 -9.00
N VAL A 11 -2.41 -33.90 -8.09
CA VAL A 11 -3.57 -33.39 -7.35
C VAL A 11 -3.19 -32.22 -6.44
N ILE A 12 -2.02 -32.25 -5.81
CA ILE A 12 -1.55 -31.14 -4.94
C ILE A 12 -1.12 -29.91 -5.74
N LEU A 13 -0.55 -30.10 -6.94
CA LEU A 13 -0.08 -29.00 -7.80
C LEU A 13 -1.18 -28.38 -8.68
N VAL A 14 -2.33 -29.05 -8.82
CA VAL A 14 -3.46 -28.61 -9.68
C VAL A 14 -4.67 -28.19 -8.85
N ILE A 15 -4.63 -28.22 -7.51
CA ILE A 15 -5.52 -27.35 -6.72
C ILE A 15 -5.04 -25.95 -7.01
N PRO A 16 -5.75 -25.16 -7.84
CA PRO A 16 -5.38 -23.78 -7.99
C PRO A 16 -5.56 -23.16 -6.62
N SER A 17 -4.74 -22.17 -6.31
CA SER A 17 -4.98 -21.16 -5.29
C SER A 17 -6.27 -20.36 -5.57
N TYR A 18 -7.37 -21.04 -5.88
CA TYR A 18 -8.70 -20.62 -5.51
C TYR A 18 -8.69 -20.56 -3.99
N GLY A 19 -8.42 -19.36 -3.48
CA GLY A 19 -8.98 -18.97 -2.20
C GLY A 19 -10.42 -19.45 -2.22
N ILE A 20 -10.72 -20.37 -1.32
CA ILE A 20 -12.08 -20.80 -1.06
C ILE A 20 -12.81 -19.52 -0.68
N ARG A 21 -13.42 -18.86 -1.67
CA ARG A 21 -14.58 -18.02 -1.45
C ARG A 21 -15.63 -19.01 -1.01
N ASN A 22 -15.63 -19.28 0.28
CA ASN A 22 -16.86 -19.61 0.93
C ASN A 22 -17.76 -18.40 0.62
N ASP A 23 -18.65 -18.56 -0.36
CA ASP A 23 -19.95 -17.93 -0.28
C ASP A 23 -20.59 -18.53 0.98
N LEU A 24 -20.14 -18.03 2.12
CA LEU A 24 -20.62 -18.36 3.44
C LEU A 24 -22.05 -17.86 3.45
N ASP A 25 -22.99 -18.78 3.28
CA ASP A 25 -24.37 -18.51 3.57
C ASP A 25 -24.43 -18.10 5.04
N LEU A 26 -24.58 -16.79 5.28
CA LEU A 26 -24.65 -16.19 6.61
C LEU A 26 -25.75 -16.82 7.47
N ASN A 27 -26.70 -17.53 6.84
CA ASN A 27 -27.74 -18.28 7.53
C ASN A 27 -27.24 -19.61 8.13
N GLU A 28 -26.30 -20.33 7.50
CA GLU A 28 -25.79 -21.61 8.03
C GLU A 28 -24.86 -21.42 9.25
N LEU A 29 -24.04 -20.35 9.27
CA LEU A 29 -23.27 -20.00 10.47
C LEU A 29 -24.15 -19.61 11.67
N ARG A 30 -25.38 -19.20 11.41
CA ARG A 30 -26.32 -18.70 12.42
C ARG A 30 -26.91 -19.83 13.27
N GLU A 31 -26.95 -21.06 12.75
CA GLU A 31 -27.46 -22.22 13.50
C GLU A 31 -26.39 -22.90 14.37
N SER A 32 -25.10 -22.77 14.06
CA SER A 32 -24.01 -23.37 14.86
C SER A 32 -23.31 -22.39 15.82
N SER A 33 -23.60 -21.10 15.72
CA SER A 33 -23.10 -20.09 16.67
C SER A 33 -24.22 -19.74 17.64
N ASN A 34 -24.02 -20.02 18.94
CA ASN A 34 -24.92 -19.51 19.97
C ASN A 34 -24.96 -17.99 19.85
N PHE A 35 -26.07 -17.42 19.41
CA PHE A 35 -26.24 -15.97 19.27
C PHE A 35 -26.08 -15.31 20.65
N ILE A 36 -24.96 -14.62 20.88
CA ILE A 36 -24.64 -13.97 22.17
C ILE A 36 -25.31 -12.60 22.28
N GLY A 37 -25.57 -11.93 21.15
CA GLY A 37 -26.25 -10.64 21.11
C GLY A 37 -26.03 -9.88 19.80
N HIS A 38 -26.81 -8.82 19.59
CA HIS A 38 -26.66 -7.88 18.48
C HIS A 38 -26.55 -6.47 19.06
N PHE A 39 -25.54 -5.73 18.60
CA PHE A 39 -25.31 -4.34 18.99
C PHE A 39 -25.29 -3.49 17.72
N GLU A 40 -26.11 -2.46 17.68
CA GLU A 40 -26.17 -1.49 16.59
C GLU A 40 -25.95 -0.09 17.15
N LYS A 41 -25.10 0.69 16.48
CA LYS A 41 -24.89 2.10 16.81
C LYS A 41 -24.65 2.87 15.51
N VAL A 42 -25.40 3.95 15.33
CA VAL A 42 -25.30 4.83 14.17
C VAL A 42 -24.51 6.07 14.58
N ALA A 43 -23.53 6.46 13.78
CA ALA A 43 -22.76 7.68 13.94
C ALA A 43 -22.74 8.48 12.64
N TYR A 44 -22.80 9.80 12.76
CA TYR A 44 -22.64 10.71 11.62
C TYR A 44 -21.19 11.16 11.53
N VAL A 45 -20.52 10.75 10.45
CA VAL A 45 -19.15 11.16 10.15
C VAL A 45 -19.21 12.24 9.08
N LYS A 46 -18.65 13.41 9.38
CA LYS A 46 -18.52 14.47 8.38
C LYS A 46 -17.53 14.03 7.31
N ALA A 47 -17.79 14.38 6.05
CA ALA A 47 -16.82 14.15 4.98
C ALA A 47 -15.44 14.72 5.37
N GLY A 48 -14.41 13.87 5.31
CA GLY A 48 -13.03 14.20 5.68
C GLY A 48 -12.69 14.12 7.17
N ASP A 49 -13.64 13.78 8.06
CA ASP A 49 -13.31 13.49 9.45
C ASP A 49 -12.94 12.00 9.63
N ASP A 50 -11.91 11.76 10.44
CA ASP A 50 -11.45 10.42 10.80
C ASP A 50 -11.95 10.01 12.19
N TYR A 51 -12.40 8.77 12.30
CA TYR A 51 -12.89 8.17 13.54
C TYR A 51 -12.31 6.77 13.72
N TYR A 52 -12.06 6.38 14.96
CA TYR A 52 -11.87 4.97 15.29
C TYR A 52 -13.15 4.40 15.91
N VAL A 53 -13.43 3.16 15.52
CA VAL A 53 -14.51 2.35 16.07
C VAL A 53 -13.87 1.27 16.91
N HIS A 54 -14.22 1.22 18.19
CA HIS A 54 -13.79 0.15 19.06
C HIS A 54 -14.96 -0.39 19.88
N PHE A 55 -14.82 -1.65 20.29
CA PHE A 55 -15.78 -2.28 21.19
C PHE A 55 -15.20 -2.30 22.61
N SER A 56 -15.94 -1.73 23.55
CA SER A 56 -15.70 -1.80 24.98
C SER A 56 -16.71 -2.75 25.62
N PRO A 57 -16.29 -3.74 26.44
CA PRO A 57 -17.23 -4.61 27.14
C PRO A 57 -18.21 -3.87 28.05
N SER A 58 -17.83 -2.71 28.58
CA SER A 58 -18.69 -1.92 29.48
C SER A 58 -19.64 -0.99 28.73
N ASN A 59 -19.20 -0.43 27.59
CA ASN A 59 -19.89 0.68 26.91
C ASN A 59 -20.40 0.31 25.51
N GLY A 60 -20.11 -0.90 25.02
CA GLY A 60 -20.47 -1.37 23.69
C GLY A 60 -19.59 -0.74 22.60
N ILE A 61 -20.20 -0.40 21.46
CA ILE A 61 -19.49 0.25 20.34
C ILE A 61 -19.26 1.72 20.67
N GLU A 62 -18.03 2.18 20.57
CA GLU A 62 -17.61 3.57 20.81
C GLU A 62 -17.03 4.18 19.52
N PHE A 63 -17.31 5.46 19.31
CA PHE A 63 -16.87 6.26 18.17
C PHE A 63 -16.12 7.45 18.72
N GLU A 64 -14.83 7.54 18.41
CA GLU A 64 -14.00 8.63 18.87
C GLU A 64 -13.28 9.26 17.69
N LYS A 65 -13.24 10.59 17.69
CA LYS A 65 -12.58 11.35 16.64
C LYS A 65 -11.08 11.11 16.76
N GLN A 66 -10.44 10.73 15.67
CA GLN A 66 -9.00 10.61 15.64
C GLN A 66 -8.38 12.02 15.66
N ILE A 67 -7.51 12.27 16.63
CA ILE A 67 -6.74 13.51 16.72
C ILE A 67 -5.27 13.12 16.78
N PHE A 68 -4.52 13.45 15.73
CA PHE A 68 -3.08 13.20 15.67
C PHE A 68 -2.32 14.34 16.35
N ASN A 69 -1.43 14.01 17.28
CA ASN A 69 -0.56 15.00 17.93
C ASN A 69 0.71 15.25 17.11
N LEU A 70 0.55 15.83 15.92
CA LEU A 70 1.65 16.03 14.98
C LEU A 70 2.54 17.22 15.33
N SER A 71 3.84 17.05 15.15
CA SER A 71 4.87 18.08 15.16
C SER A 71 4.64 19.11 14.05
N TYR A 72 5.29 20.28 14.15
CA TYR A 72 5.18 21.31 13.10
C TYR A 72 5.72 20.81 11.76
N LYS A 73 6.82 20.03 11.77
CA LYS A 73 7.41 19.45 10.57
C LYS A 73 6.47 18.42 9.95
N GLU A 74 5.92 17.53 10.75
CA GLU A 74 4.96 16.51 10.29
C GLU A 74 3.73 17.13 9.62
N LYS A 75 3.24 18.27 10.14
CA LYS A 75 2.13 19.00 9.51
C LYS A 75 2.51 19.58 8.14
N ILE A 76 3.72 20.10 7.98
CA ILE A 76 4.22 20.58 6.68
C ILE A 76 4.37 19.42 5.71
N ALA A 77 4.99 18.32 6.16
CA ALA A 77 5.11 17.10 5.36
C ALA A 77 3.72 16.61 4.90
N LEU A 78 2.76 16.54 5.83
CA LEU A 78 1.39 16.15 5.53
C LEU A 78 0.73 17.03 4.45
N ALA A 79 0.94 18.35 4.52
CA ALA A 79 0.41 19.30 3.54
C ALA A 79 1.04 19.13 2.14
N LYS A 80 2.27 18.61 2.07
CA LYS A 80 2.96 18.31 0.80
C LYS A 80 2.52 16.98 0.20
N ALA A 81 2.15 16.00 1.03
CA ALA A 81 1.64 14.72 0.56
C ALA A 81 0.27 14.87 -0.15
N PRO A 82 -0.09 13.95 -1.06
CA PRO A 82 -1.41 13.91 -1.68
C PRO A 82 -2.52 13.64 -0.67
N GLU A 83 -3.69 14.24 -0.87
CA GLU A 83 -4.80 14.17 0.09
C GLU A 83 -5.21 12.74 0.46
N TRP A 84 -5.22 11.84 -0.54
CA TRP A 84 -5.68 10.46 -0.38
C TRP A 84 -4.83 9.61 0.59
N ILE A 85 -3.56 9.97 0.82
CA ILE A 85 -2.66 9.22 1.72
C ILE A 85 -2.44 9.89 3.07
N ARG A 86 -2.80 11.18 3.22
CA ARG A 86 -2.50 11.98 4.42
C ARG A 86 -2.91 11.29 5.72
N TRP A 87 -4.11 10.72 5.79
CA TRP A 87 -4.57 10.10 7.03
C TRP A 87 -3.67 8.94 7.50
N ARG A 88 -3.19 8.10 6.57
CA ARG A 88 -2.27 6.98 6.88
C ARG A 88 -0.91 7.51 7.27
N LEU A 89 -0.45 8.53 6.55
CA LEU A 89 0.82 9.19 6.81
C LEU A 89 0.84 9.84 8.21
N ALA A 90 -0.21 10.56 8.57
CA ALA A 90 -0.38 11.18 9.89
C ALA A 90 -0.33 10.13 11.02
N LYS A 91 -1.03 9.00 10.84
CA LYS A 91 -0.96 7.89 11.79
C LYS A 91 0.44 7.31 11.91
N GLN A 92 1.17 7.20 10.80
CA GLN A 92 2.53 6.68 10.84
C GLN A 92 3.52 7.62 11.52
N PHE A 93 3.38 8.93 11.34
CA PHE A 93 4.24 9.90 12.00
C PHE A 93 4.19 9.82 13.54
N GLU A 94 3.07 9.43 14.15
CA GLU A 94 3.01 9.23 15.61
C GLU A 94 4.01 8.18 16.14
N ASN A 95 4.50 7.30 15.27
CA ASN A 95 5.41 6.20 15.62
C ASN A 95 6.80 6.35 14.99
N LEU A 96 7.07 7.43 14.25
CA LEU A 96 8.31 7.63 13.52
C LEU A 96 9.07 8.85 14.04
N SER A 97 10.36 8.90 13.73
CA SER A 97 11.21 10.07 13.94
C SER A 97 10.90 11.18 12.94
N ASP A 98 11.22 12.43 13.32
CA ASP A 98 11.06 13.63 12.49
C ASP A 98 11.81 13.53 11.13
N GLU A 99 12.82 12.66 11.00
CA GLU A 99 13.61 12.49 9.77
C GLU A 99 12.77 12.08 8.55
N TYR A 100 11.67 11.33 8.77
CA TYR A 100 10.76 10.94 7.69
C TYR A 100 9.89 12.10 7.22
N ALA A 101 9.51 13.00 8.13
CA ALA A 101 8.85 14.25 7.78
C ALA A 101 9.83 15.17 7.03
N GLU A 102 11.08 15.26 7.48
CA GLU A 102 12.14 16.04 6.81
C GLU A 102 12.43 15.54 5.40
N LEU A 103 12.52 14.21 5.20
CA LEU A 103 12.66 13.61 3.88
C LEU A 103 11.58 14.14 2.93
N LEU A 104 10.32 14.06 3.35
CA LEU A 104 9.21 14.49 2.51
C LEU A 104 9.25 16.00 2.27
N ILE A 105 9.58 16.83 3.27
CA ILE A 105 9.72 18.28 3.12
C ILE A 105 10.79 18.62 2.09
N ASN A 106 11.93 17.94 2.14
CA ASN A 106 13.12 18.25 1.35
C ASN A 106 13.12 17.60 -0.04
N SER A 107 12.27 16.61 -0.30
CA SER A 107 12.18 15.94 -1.61
C SER A 107 11.60 16.85 -2.70
N SER A 108 11.73 16.47 -3.98
CA SER A 108 10.96 17.12 -5.05
C SER A 108 9.48 16.80 -4.92
N ASN A 109 8.59 17.69 -5.37
CA ASN A 109 7.16 17.37 -5.50
C ASN A 109 6.91 16.17 -6.41
N LYS A 110 7.82 15.92 -7.36
CA LYS A 110 7.80 14.77 -8.26
C LYS A 110 7.88 13.41 -7.54
N TYR A 111 8.42 13.36 -6.31
CA TYR A 111 8.60 12.11 -5.56
C TYR A 111 7.71 12.04 -4.31
N ALA A 112 6.86 13.05 -4.11
CA ALA A 112 6.20 13.27 -2.84
C ALA A 112 5.16 12.20 -2.55
N ASP A 113 4.44 11.73 -3.56
CA ASP A 113 3.41 10.71 -3.42
C ASP A 113 4.00 9.32 -3.22
N GLU A 114 5.08 8.93 -3.92
CA GLU A 114 5.74 7.65 -3.68
C GLU A 114 6.35 7.57 -2.28
N ILE A 115 7.07 8.62 -1.87
CA ILE A 115 7.68 8.69 -0.53
C ILE A 115 6.57 8.67 0.53
N ALA A 116 5.52 9.48 0.38
CA ALA A 116 4.40 9.50 1.31
C ALA A 116 3.70 8.14 1.40
N PHE A 117 3.51 7.45 0.27
CA PHE A 117 2.94 6.10 0.24
C PHE A 117 3.81 5.10 1.00
N CYS A 118 5.13 5.13 0.78
CA CYS A 118 6.06 4.22 1.45
C CYS A 118 6.03 4.42 2.97
N ILE A 119 6.16 5.66 3.44
CA ILE A 119 6.12 5.99 4.88
C ILE A 119 4.78 5.54 5.50
N ALA A 120 3.68 5.78 4.78
CA ALA A 120 2.33 5.51 5.26
C ALA A 120 1.95 4.02 5.30
N THR A 121 2.66 3.15 4.57
CA THR A 121 2.27 1.74 4.39
C THR A 121 3.31 0.72 4.83
N CYS A 122 4.59 1.11 4.95
CA CYS A 122 5.61 0.22 5.47
C CYS A 122 5.36 -0.10 6.96
N PRO A 123 5.57 -1.35 7.38
CA PRO A 123 5.43 -1.71 8.79
C PRO A 123 6.50 -1.00 9.62
N ILE A 124 6.12 -0.50 10.81
CA ILE A 124 7.01 0.26 11.70
C ILE A 124 8.32 -0.50 11.98
N ASN A 125 8.25 -1.80 12.25
CA ASN A 125 9.41 -2.65 12.56
C ASN A 125 10.29 -2.96 11.35
N GLY A 126 9.91 -2.50 10.16
CA GLY A 126 10.61 -2.75 8.91
C GLY A 126 10.61 -1.53 8.00
N MET A 127 10.59 -0.33 8.60
CA MET A 127 10.67 0.93 7.88
C MET A 127 12.07 1.11 7.28
N PRO A 128 12.20 1.26 5.95
CA PRO A 128 13.49 1.52 5.33
C PRO A 128 14.06 2.88 5.74
N SER A 129 15.37 3.07 5.59
CA SER A 129 15.99 4.36 5.87
C SER A 129 15.42 5.47 4.98
N PRO A 130 15.41 6.74 5.42
CA PRO A 130 14.95 7.84 4.59
C PRO A 130 15.67 7.97 3.24
N GLU A 131 16.97 7.68 3.22
CA GLU A 131 17.79 7.64 2.01
C GLU A 131 17.28 6.58 1.03
N LEU A 132 17.01 5.37 1.52
CA LEU A 132 16.49 4.29 0.68
C LEU A 132 15.09 4.62 0.12
N LEU A 133 14.24 5.26 0.91
CA LEU A 133 12.92 5.71 0.44
C LEU A 133 13.03 6.77 -0.66
N TYR A 134 14.00 7.68 -0.54
CA TYR A 134 14.29 8.66 -1.58
C TYR A 134 14.77 7.98 -2.86
N ASP A 135 15.77 7.11 -2.76
CA ASP A 135 16.34 6.41 -3.91
C ASP A 135 15.30 5.53 -4.59
N ASN A 136 14.43 4.88 -3.81
CA ASN A 136 13.31 4.11 -4.35
C ASN A 136 12.40 4.95 -5.26
N ALA A 137 11.99 6.14 -4.82
CA ALA A 137 11.17 7.05 -5.64
C ALA A 137 11.96 7.63 -6.81
N TYR A 138 13.21 8.06 -6.58
CA TYR A 138 14.09 8.60 -7.60
C TYR A 138 14.28 7.62 -8.76
N PHE A 139 14.60 6.36 -8.47
CA PHE A 139 14.88 5.37 -9.50
C PHE A 139 13.64 4.92 -10.27
N ILE A 140 12.43 5.05 -9.72
CA ILE A 140 11.19 4.83 -10.50
C ILE A 140 11.15 5.79 -11.69
N TYR A 141 11.32 7.08 -11.43
CA TYR A 141 11.32 8.10 -12.48
C TYR A 141 12.60 8.12 -13.30
N LYS A 142 13.74 7.70 -12.73
CA LYS A 142 14.97 7.60 -13.51
C LYS A 142 14.87 6.48 -14.54
N ASN A 143 14.29 5.34 -14.18
CA ASN A 143 14.11 4.20 -15.08
C ASN A 143 13.09 4.50 -16.19
N ASP A 144 12.06 5.29 -15.87
CA ASP A 144 11.08 5.80 -16.84
C ASP A 144 11.75 6.46 -18.07
N GLU A 145 12.87 7.17 -17.87
CA GLU A 145 13.61 7.84 -18.95
C GLU A 145 14.25 6.87 -19.96
N TYR A 146 14.36 5.57 -19.64
CA TYR A 146 15.08 4.58 -20.45
C TYR A 146 14.19 3.42 -20.93
N LEU A 147 12.96 3.31 -20.45
CA LEU A 147 12.06 2.21 -20.79
C LEU A 147 11.03 2.65 -21.83
N ASP A 148 11.21 2.25 -23.09
CA ASP A 148 10.33 2.67 -24.19
C ASP A 148 8.88 2.16 -24.10
N TYR A 149 8.62 1.16 -23.25
CA TYR A 149 7.34 0.46 -23.17
C TYR A 149 6.47 0.87 -21.98
N VAL A 150 6.94 1.78 -21.13
CA VAL A 150 6.21 2.25 -19.95
C VAL A 150 6.52 3.70 -19.64
N ASP A 151 5.48 4.47 -19.31
CA ASP A 151 5.61 5.84 -18.83
C ASP A 151 5.03 5.95 -17.41
N VAL A 152 5.67 6.69 -16.51
CA VAL A 152 5.05 7.22 -15.29
C VAL A 152 4.17 8.42 -15.67
N ILE A 153 2.93 8.40 -15.21
CA ILE A 153 1.96 9.48 -15.43
C ILE A 153 1.54 10.08 -14.10
N ASP A 154 1.68 11.40 -13.99
CA ASP A 154 1.29 12.18 -12.81
C ASP A 154 -0.09 12.83 -13.04
N PHE A 155 -0.96 12.78 -12.04
CA PHE A 155 -2.30 13.37 -12.06
C PHE A 155 -2.35 14.67 -11.26
N GLU A 156 -3.29 15.56 -11.61
CA GLU A 156 -3.49 16.85 -10.93
C GLU A 156 -3.84 16.72 -9.44
N ASN A 157 -4.43 15.59 -9.02
CA ASN A 157 -4.73 15.30 -7.63
C ASN A 157 -3.50 14.87 -6.80
N GLY A 158 -2.30 14.91 -7.41
CA GLY A 158 -1.03 14.52 -6.80
C GLY A 158 -0.82 13.01 -6.70
N SER A 159 -1.62 12.19 -7.38
CA SER A 159 -1.32 10.76 -7.51
C SER A 159 -0.57 10.47 -8.80
N SER A 160 0.12 9.34 -8.84
CA SER A 160 0.83 8.83 -10.00
C SER A 160 0.39 7.41 -10.31
N THR A 161 0.56 7.01 -11.57
CA THR A 161 0.51 5.60 -11.99
C THR A 161 1.42 5.39 -13.18
N ILE A 162 1.39 4.21 -13.78
CA ILE A 162 2.12 3.89 -15.00
C ILE A 162 1.19 3.57 -16.14
N ARG A 163 1.64 3.86 -17.35
CA ARG A 163 0.98 3.52 -18.60
C ARG A 163 1.90 2.64 -19.41
N TYR A 164 1.45 1.43 -19.73
CA TYR A 164 2.20 0.49 -20.55
C TYR A 164 1.79 0.59 -22.01
N THR A 165 2.77 0.45 -22.90
CA THR A 165 2.56 0.23 -24.33
C THR A 165 2.90 -1.21 -24.66
N THR A 166 1.94 -1.95 -25.20
CA THR A 166 2.09 -3.35 -25.59
C THR A 166 1.59 -3.58 -27.01
N LEU A 167 1.88 -4.76 -27.58
CA LEU A 167 1.38 -5.16 -28.89
C LEU A 167 0.30 -6.22 -28.71
N ASP A 168 -0.92 -5.91 -29.14
CA ASP A 168 -2.02 -6.86 -29.25
C ASP A 168 -2.36 -7.07 -30.73
N ASN A 169 -2.18 -8.30 -31.24
CA ASN A 169 -2.39 -8.66 -32.64
C ASN A 169 -1.67 -7.73 -33.64
N GLY A 170 -0.46 -7.30 -33.30
CA GLY A 170 0.36 -6.39 -34.13
C GLY A 170 -0.08 -4.93 -34.12
N LYS A 171 -1.01 -4.56 -33.23
CA LYS A 171 -1.40 -3.17 -32.97
C LYS A 171 -0.91 -2.74 -31.61
N GLU A 172 -0.40 -1.52 -31.52
CA GLU A 172 -0.06 -0.91 -30.23
C GLU A 172 -1.33 -0.69 -29.42
N LEU A 173 -1.27 -1.11 -28.16
CA LEU A 173 -2.29 -0.95 -27.15
C LEU A 173 -1.65 -0.23 -25.96
N SER A 174 -2.27 0.87 -25.54
CA SER A 174 -1.86 1.61 -24.35
C SER A 174 -2.79 1.27 -23.19
N ILE A 175 -2.23 0.85 -22.05
CA ILE A 175 -2.96 0.40 -20.87
C ILE A 175 -2.50 1.22 -19.67
N VAL A 176 -3.41 1.96 -19.06
CA VAL A 176 -3.17 2.68 -17.81
C VAL A 176 -3.35 1.72 -16.63
N CYS A 177 -2.32 1.59 -15.81
CA CYS A 177 -2.35 0.75 -14.62
C CYS A 177 -3.26 1.37 -13.55
N PRO A 178 -4.10 0.58 -12.86
CA PRO A 178 -4.81 1.06 -11.69
C PRO A 178 -3.83 1.56 -10.63
N MET A 179 -4.12 2.73 -10.07
CA MET A 179 -3.30 3.38 -9.04
C MET A 179 -2.90 2.42 -7.90
N SER A 180 -3.84 1.62 -7.40
CA SER A 180 -3.57 0.66 -6.33
C SER A 180 -2.51 -0.38 -6.69
N ILE A 181 -2.42 -0.78 -7.96
CA ILE A 181 -1.42 -1.73 -8.44
C ILE A 181 -0.06 -1.04 -8.54
N TYR A 182 -0.01 0.17 -9.09
CA TYR A 182 1.22 0.96 -9.14
C TYR A 182 1.84 1.13 -7.75
N TYR A 183 1.08 1.62 -6.78
CA TYR A 183 1.67 1.87 -5.46
C TYR A 183 2.08 0.58 -4.73
N LEU A 184 1.27 -0.48 -4.80
CA LEU A 184 1.57 -1.72 -4.08
C LEU A 184 2.70 -2.54 -4.69
N TYR A 185 2.85 -2.54 -6.02
CA TYR A 185 3.78 -3.44 -6.71
C TYR A 185 4.95 -2.74 -7.37
N VAL A 186 4.83 -1.44 -7.65
CA VAL A 186 5.90 -0.66 -8.27
C VAL A 186 6.51 0.31 -7.28
N VAL A 187 5.72 1.00 -6.46
CA VAL A 187 6.26 1.98 -5.50
C VAL A 187 6.74 1.33 -4.22
N SER A 188 6.00 0.36 -3.68
CA SER A 188 6.35 -0.32 -2.44
C SER A 188 7.82 -0.76 -2.44
N PRO A 189 8.61 -0.37 -1.43
CA PRO A 189 10.02 -0.77 -1.35
C PRO A 189 10.14 -2.24 -0.94
N ARG A 190 9.03 -2.88 -0.53
CA ARG A 190 8.95 -4.31 -0.24
C ARG A 190 8.23 -5.04 -1.36
N ILE A 191 8.87 -6.06 -1.91
CA ILE A 191 8.25 -7.02 -2.82
C ILE A 191 8.03 -8.31 -2.03
N THR A 192 6.78 -8.60 -1.67
CA THR A 192 6.38 -9.80 -0.89
C THR A 192 6.99 -9.87 0.52
N PHE A 193 8.10 -10.58 0.70
CA PHE A 193 8.79 -10.81 1.98
C PHE A 193 10.20 -10.21 2.02
N GLU A 194 10.66 -9.62 0.91
CA GLU A 194 12.00 -9.05 0.79
C GLU A 194 11.98 -7.57 1.15
N ASP A 195 12.94 -7.18 1.98
CA ASP A 195 13.18 -5.80 2.37
C ASP A 195 14.07 -5.15 1.34
N ALA A 196 13.71 -3.94 0.89
CA ALA A 196 14.64 -3.13 0.13
C ALA A 196 15.84 -2.80 1.02
N GLU A 197 17.02 -3.17 0.55
CA GLU A 197 18.30 -2.85 1.16
C GLU A 197 19.31 -2.54 0.06
N TYR A 198 20.42 -1.90 0.43
CA TYR A 198 21.59 -1.80 -0.44
C TYR A 198 22.39 -3.10 -0.36
N VAL A 199 22.70 -3.69 -1.51
CA VAL A 199 23.52 -4.89 -1.60
C VAL A 199 24.79 -4.52 -2.37
N TYR A 200 25.95 -4.63 -1.72
CA TYR A 200 27.24 -4.17 -2.25
C TYR A 200 27.24 -2.69 -2.65
N ASP A 201 26.68 -1.82 -1.78
CA ASP A 201 26.53 -0.37 -2.01
C ASP A 201 25.71 -0.02 -3.27
N LYS A 202 24.84 -0.93 -3.71
CA LYS A 202 23.93 -0.71 -4.83
C LYS A 202 22.49 -1.01 -4.43
N PHE A 203 21.60 -0.11 -4.80
CA PHE A 203 20.17 -0.32 -4.67
C PHE A 203 19.64 -1.18 -5.82
N TRP A 204 18.66 -2.03 -5.56
CA TRP A 204 18.20 -3.01 -6.54
C TRP A 204 17.64 -2.40 -7.83
N ARG A 205 17.03 -1.21 -7.77
CA ARG A 205 16.52 -0.50 -8.96
C ARG A 205 17.63 0.06 -9.85
N GLU A 206 18.87 0.14 -9.38
CA GLU A 206 20.04 0.48 -10.20
C GLU A 206 20.42 -0.64 -11.17
N HIS A 207 19.99 -1.89 -10.92
CA HIS A 207 20.35 -3.03 -11.76
C HIS A 207 19.44 -3.21 -12.99
N LEU A 208 18.51 -2.28 -13.22
CA LEU A 208 17.77 -2.19 -14.48
C LEU A 208 18.58 -1.47 -15.58
N PHE A 209 19.87 -1.25 -15.33
CA PHE A 209 20.90 -0.76 -16.25
C PHE A 209 21.99 -1.80 -16.50
#